data_AF-A0A240EHK8-F1
#
_entry.id   AF-A0A240EHK8-F1
#
_cell.length_a   1.000
_cell.length_b   1.000
_cell.length_c   1.000
_cell.angle_alpha   90.00
_cell.angle_beta   90.00
_cell.angle_gamma   90.00
#
_symmetry.space_group_name_H-M   'P 1'
#
loop_
_entity.id
_entity.type
_entity.pdbx_description
1 polymer ?
#
loop_
_entity_poly.entity_id
_entity_poly.type
_entity_poly.pdbx_seq_one_letter_code
_entity_poly.pdbx_strand_id
1 'polypeptide(L)'
;MRLRADVAIFDIVGHLLIWLILSVITLGIALFFFPYSFSKFIINRTYVIDEAGQERKMDCDIDLFSDLGHVLLWFIISILTLGIGYIFYFYRVWNYALNNTRIN
;
A
#
# COMPACT_ATOMS: atom_id res chain seq x y z
N MET A 1 0.55 -23.79 5.97
CA MET A 1 0.39 -22.38 6.43
C MET A 1 -0.61 -21.66 5.52
N ARG A 2 -1.36 -20.68 6.04
CA ARG A 2 -2.30 -19.84 5.25
C ARG A 2 -2.26 -18.38 5.70
N LEU A 3 -2.70 -17.47 4.83
CA LEU A 3 -2.90 -16.06 5.18
C LEU A 3 -4.35 -15.81 5.62
N ARG A 4 -4.54 -14.96 6.63
CA ARG A 4 -5.83 -14.40 6.99
C ARG A 4 -5.71 -12.89 7.11
N ALA A 5 -6.48 -12.15 6.31
CA ALA A 5 -6.60 -10.70 6.43
C ALA A 5 -7.81 -10.36 7.31
N ASP A 6 -7.59 -9.57 8.35
CA ASP A 6 -8.63 -9.06 9.24
C ASP A 6 -8.81 -7.55 9.01
N VAL A 7 -9.59 -7.23 7.97
CA VAL A 7 -9.81 -5.86 7.53
C VAL A 7 -11.26 -5.48 7.82
N ALA A 8 -11.48 -4.78 8.93
CA ALA A 8 -12.80 -4.30 9.32
C ALA A 8 -13.31 -3.23 8.35
N ILE A 9 -14.61 -3.24 8.07
CA ILE A 9 -15.27 -2.26 7.18
C ILE A 9 -15.02 -0.83 7.66
N PHE A 10 -15.06 -0.60 8.98
CA PHE A 10 -14.83 0.71 9.55
C PHE A 10 -13.41 1.24 9.27
N ASP A 11 -12.40 0.37 9.31
CA ASP A 11 -11.02 0.73 8.98
C ASP A 11 -10.88 1.11 7.50
N ILE A 12 -11.57 0.38 6.61
CA ILE A 12 -11.59 0.68 5.17
C ILE A 12 -12.19 2.07 4.95
N VAL A 13 -13.34 2.35 5.56
CA VAL A 13 -14.03 3.64 5.43
C VAL A 13 -13.14 4.77 5.96
N GLY A 14 -12.53 4.60 7.13
CA GLY A 14 -11.63 5.60 7.71
C GLY A 14 -10.42 5.86 6.79
N HIS A 15 -9.81 4.79 6.27
CA HIS A 15 -8.68 4.91 5.35
C HIS A 15 -9.06 5.64 4.05
N LEU A 16 -10.16 5.25 3.42
CA LEU A 16 -10.64 5.90 2.19
C LEU A 16 -11.04 7.36 2.43
N LEU A 17 -11.65 7.68 3.57
CA LEU A 17 -12.04 9.06 3.90
C LEU A 17 -10.82 9.97 4.06
N ILE A 18 -9.77 9.51 4.75
CA ILE A 18 -8.51 10.25 4.88
C ILE A 18 -7.89 10.50 3.50
N TRP A 19 -7.81 9.48 2.66
CA TRP A 19 -7.23 9.60 1.32
C TRP A 19 -8.08 10.47 0.39
N LEU A 20 -9.40 10.47 0.55
CA LEU A 20 -10.30 11.37 -0.17
C LEU A 20 -9.99 12.83 0.20
N ILE A 21 -9.90 13.15 1.50
CA ILE A 21 -9.57 14.51 1.97
C ILE A 21 -8.20 14.94 1.44
N LEU A 22 -7.18 14.07 1.55
CA LEU A 22 -5.85 14.33 1.03
C LEU A 22 -5.87 14.57 -0.48
N SER A 23 -6.65 13.80 -1.23
CA SER A 23 -6.77 13.97 -2.68
C SER A 23 -7.36 15.34 -3.04
N VAL A 24 -8.37 15.82 -2.32
CA VAL A 24 -8.98 17.14 -2.57
C VAL A 24 -8.00 18.27 -2.24
N ILE A 25 -7.35 18.22 -1.08
CA ILE A 25 -6.44 19.29 -0.62
C ILE A 25 -5.18 19.36 -1.51
N THR A 26 -4.71 18.23 -2.03
CA THR A 26 -3.49 18.15 -2.87
C THR A 26 -3.77 18.15 -4.37
N LEU A 27 -5.03 18.36 -4.79
CA LEU A 27 -5.45 18.26 -6.20
C LEU A 27 -5.03 16.94 -6.87
N GLY A 28 -5.16 15.83 -6.14
CA GLY A 28 -4.88 14.48 -6.61
C GLY A 28 -3.41 14.04 -6.49
N ILE A 29 -2.47 14.93 -6.15
CA ILE A 29 -1.04 14.56 -6.04
C ILE A 29 -0.83 13.49 -4.95
N ALA A 30 -1.56 13.56 -3.84
CA ALA A 30 -1.48 12.55 -2.78
C ALA A 30 -1.83 11.14 -3.30
N LEU A 31 -2.68 10.99 -4.32
CA LEU A 31 -3.09 9.68 -4.83
C LEU A 31 -1.93 8.86 -5.42
N PHE A 32 -0.78 9.47 -5.72
CA PHE A 32 0.42 8.73 -6.08
C PHE A 32 1.02 7.95 -4.90
N PHE A 33 0.80 8.39 -3.67
CA PHE A 33 1.23 7.69 -2.45
C PHE A 33 0.19 6.67 -1.94
N PHE A 34 -1.06 6.76 -2.43
CA PHE A 34 -2.13 5.86 -2.03
C PHE A 34 -1.80 4.37 -2.21
N PRO A 35 -1.21 3.89 -3.34
CA PRO A 35 -0.86 2.47 -3.49
C PRO A 35 0.06 1.93 -2.40
N TYR A 36 1.00 2.75 -1.90
CA TYR A 36 1.88 2.36 -0.82
C TYR A 36 1.11 2.24 0.50
N SER A 37 0.31 3.27 0.82
CA SER A 37 -0.49 3.30 2.04
C SER A 37 -1.52 2.17 2.06
N PHE A 38 -2.15 1.90 0.93
CA PHE A 38 -3.08 0.80 0.73
C PHE A 38 -2.40 -0.56 0.95
N SER A 39 -1.26 -0.79 0.29
CA SER A 39 -0.50 -2.04 0.45
C SER A 39 -0.09 -2.26 1.91
N LYS A 40 0.48 -1.25 2.56
CA LYS A 40 0.84 -1.30 3.99
C LYS A 40 -0.36 -1.56 4.88
N PHE A 41 -1.49 -0.90 4.61
CA PHE A 41 -2.73 -1.02 5.37
C PHE A 41 -3.27 -2.46 5.37
N ILE A 42 -3.27 -3.12 4.21
CA ILE A 42 -3.73 -4.51 4.05
C ILE A 42 -2.73 -5.48 4.69
N ILE A 43 -1.44 -5.33 4.40
CA ILE A 43 -0.40 -6.23 4.91
C ILE A 43 -0.34 -6.18 6.44
N ASN A 44 -0.39 -4.98 7.04
CA ASN A 44 -0.37 -4.82 8.51
C ASN A 44 -1.64 -5.31 9.21
N ARG A 45 -2.63 -5.81 8.47
CA ARG A 45 -3.84 -6.47 8.97
C ARG A 45 -3.90 -7.94 8.54
N THR A 46 -2.81 -8.45 7.98
CA THR A 46 -2.69 -9.83 7.54
C THR A 46 -1.87 -10.64 8.53
N TYR A 47 -2.32 -11.86 8.78
CA TYR A 47 -1.72 -12.83 9.69
C TYR A 47 -1.34 -14.09 8.92
N VAL A 48 -0.17 -14.64 9.25
CA VAL A 48 0.26 -15.97 8.84
C VAL A 48 -0.18 -16.96 9.91
N ILE A 49 -0.99 -17.94 9.50
CA ILE A 49 -1.46 -19.02 10.36
C ILE A 49 -0.66 -20.26 10.02
N ASP A 50 0.11 -20.76 10.98
CA ASP A 50 0.91 -21.96 10.79
C ASP A 50 0.08 -23.26 10.92
N GLU A 51 0.75 -24.40 10.78
CA GLU A 51 0.10 -25.72 10.84
C GLU A 51 -0.37 -26.09 12.26
N ALA A 52 0.21 -25.46 13.28
CA ALA A 52 -0.21 -25.59 14.68
C ALA A 52 -1.33 -24.59 15.04
N GLY A 53 -1.76 -23.76 14.09
CA GLY A 53 -2.80 -22.75 14.28
C GLY A 53 -2.32 -21.48 14.96
N GLN A 54 -1.02 -21.29 15.17
CA GLN A 54 -0.48 -20.05 15.75
C GLN A 54 -0.53 -18.93 14.72
N GLU A 55 -0.95 -17.76 15.18
CA GLU A 55 -1.11 -16.57 14.35
C GLU A 55 0.07 -15.62 14.56
N ARG A 56 0.76 -15.29 13.48
CA ARG A 56 1.86 -14.32 13.47
C ARG A 56 1.54 -13.17 12.54
N LYS A 57 1.75 -11.94 13.01
CA LYS A 57 1.29 -10.75 12.30
C LYS A 57 2.33 -10.34 11.26
N MET A 58 1.87 -10.00 10.06
CA MET A 58 2.74 -9.38 9.06
C MET A 58 2.97 -7.90 9.41
N ASP A 59 4.21 -7.47 9.30
CA ASP A 59 4.64 -6.10 9.56
C ASP A 59 5.40 -5.56 8.34
N CYS A 60 4.77 -4.61 7.66
CA CYS A 60 5.29 -3.98 6.45
C CYS A 60 6.06 -2.70 6.82
N ASP A 61 7.39 -2.79 6.73
CA ASP A 61 8.31 -1.71 7.05
C ASP A 61 8.61 -0.87 5.81
N ILE A 62 7.56 -0.23 5.28
CA ILE A 62 7.72 0.78 4.23
C ILE A 62 7.46 2.17 4.80
N ASP A 63 8.37 3.09 4.49
CA ASP A 63 8.20 4.51 4.78
C ASP A 63 7.80 5.24 3.50
N LEU A 64 6.60 5.82 3.52
CA LEU A 64 6.00 6.54 2.40
C LEU A 64 6.89 7.68 1.88
N PHE A 65 7.75 8.23 2.74
CA PHE A 65 8.64 9.34 2.39
C PHE A 65 10.03 8.89 1.94
N SER A 66 10.49 7.71 2.38
CA SER A 66 11.78 7.15 1.93
C SER A 66 11.76 6.82 0.44
N ASP A 67 10.57 6.48 -0.09
CA ASP A 67 10.37 6.11 -1.49
C ASP A 67 10.04 7.29 -2.42
N LEU A 68 10.22 8.54 -1.99
CA LEU A 68 9.86 9.74 -2.75
C LEU A 68 10.47 9.75 -4.17
N GLY A 69 11.71 9.26 -4.31
CA GLY A 69 12.36 9.14 -5.62
C GLY A 69 11.69 8.14 -6.56
N HIS A 70 11.17 7.02 -6.03
CA HIS A 70 10.43 6.04 -6.81
C HIS A 70 9.08 6.59 -7.26
N VAL A 71 8.35 7.24 -6.34
CA VAL A 71 7.06 7.88 -6.62
C VAL A 71 7.22 8.94 -7.71
N LEU A 72 8.25 9.79 -7.61
CA LEU A 72 8.51 10.85 -8.58
C LEU A 72 8.81 10.29 -9.99
N LEU A 73 9.59 9.23 -10.09
CA LEU A 73 9.89 8.58 -11.37
C LEU A 73 8.61 8.06 -12.03
N TRP A 74 7.75 7.37 -11.28
CA TRP A 74 6.50 6.84 -11.82
C TRP A 74 5.44 7.91 -12.09
N PHE A 75 5.47 9.01 -11.35
CA PHE A 75 4.65 10.19 -11.64
C PHE A 75 4.97 10.73 -13.04
N ILE A 76 6.25 10.93 -13.36
CA ILE A 76 6.69 11.41 -14.67
C ILE A 76 6.29 10.42 -15.77
N ILE A 77 6.56 9.12 -15.58
CA ILE A 77 6.18 8.09 -16.55
C ILE A 77 4.66 8.10 -16.77
N SER A 78 3.87 8.21 -15.71
CA SER A 78 2.41 8.25 -15.80
C SER A 78 1.93 9.45 -16.61
N ILE A 79 2.53 10.63 -16.44
CA ILE A 79 2.19 11.81 -17.27
C ILE A 79 2.57 11.56 -18.73
N LEU A 80 3.79 11.11 -19.01
CA LEU A 80 4.28 10.88 -20.38
C LEU A 80 3.47 9.80 -21.12
N THR A 81 2.92 8.84 -20.38
CA THR A 81 2.15 7.72 -20.93
C THR A 81 0.63 7.91 -20.77
N LEU A 82 0.17 9.12 -20.42
CA LEU A 82 -1.27 9.44 -20.23
C LEU A 82 -1.98 8.48 -19.26
N GLY A 83 -1.29 8.09 -18.18
CA GLY A 83 -1.81 7.26 -17.09
C GLY A 83 -1.48 5.77 -17.21
N ILE A 84 -1.00 5.28 -18.37
CA ILE A 84 -0.70 3.85 -18.55
C ILE A 84 0.41 3.40 -17.60
N GLY A 85 1.43 4.23 -17.38
CA GLY A 85 2.52 4.00 -16.44
C GLY A 85 2.04 3.73 -15.00
N TYR A 86 0.89 4.31 -14.61
CA TYR A 86 0.33 4.13 -13.28
C TYR A 86 -0.09 2.68 -13.02
N ILE A 87 -0.52 1.96 -14.05
CA ILE A 87 -0.91 0.55 -13.93
C ILE A 87 0.31 -0.28 -13.51
N PHE A 88 1.45 -0.08 -14.19
CA PHE A 88 2.70 -0.77 -13.86
C PHE A 88 3.24 -0.36 -12.49
N TYR A 89 3.13 0.92 -12.16
CA TYR A 89 3.50 1.45 -10.85
C TYR A 89 2.78 0.70 -9.73
N PHE A 90 1.46 0.48 -9.85
CA PHE A 90 0.69 -0.22 -8.82
C PHE A 90 1.24 -1.62 -8.51
N TYR A 91 1.58 -2.42 -9.53
CA TYR A 91 2.20 -3.74 -9.33
C TYR A 91 3.58 -3.65 -8.67
N ARG A 92 4.38 -2.64 -9.05
CA ARG A 92 5.72 -2.44 -8.49
C ARG A 92 5.66 -2.07 -7.01
N VAL A 93 4.69 -1.25 -6.62
CA VAL A 93 4.47 -0.90 -5.21
C VAL A 93 4.10 -2.12 -4.37
N TRP A 94 3.21 -2.98 -4.86
CA TRP A 94 2.87 -4.23 -4.18
C TRP A 94 4.08 -5.15 -3.99
N ASN A 95 4.87 -5.33 -5.06
CA ASN A 95 6.11 -6.12 -4.98
C ASN A 95 7.08 -5.52 -3.95
N TYR A 96 7.24 -4.19 -3.94
CA TYR A 96 8.09 -3.52 -2.97
C TYR A 96 7.59 -3.69 -1.53
N ALA A 97 6.28 -3.50 -1.30
CA ALA A 97 5.68 -3.65 0.02
C ALA A 97 5.86 -5.07 0.58
N LEU A 98 5.62 -6.10 -0.23
CA LEU A 98 5.80 -7.49 0.17
C LEU A 98 7.26 -7.84 0.48
N ASN A 99 8.21 -7.34 -0.32
CA ASN A 99 9.64 -7.59 -0.08
C ASN A 99 10.17 -6.89 1.19
N ASN A 100 9.49 -5.84 1.65
CA ASN A 100 9.80 -5.14 2.91
C ASN A 100 8.86 -5.56 4.06
N THR A 101 8.19 -6.70 3.94
CA THR A 101 7.34 -7.24 4.99
C THR A 101 8.04 -8.34 5.76
N ARG A 102 7.90 -8.32 7.09
CA ARG A 102 8.40 -9.33 8.02
C ARG A 102 7.25 -10.00 8.75
N ILE A 103 7.49 -11.20 9.28
CA ILE A 103 6.54 -11.93 10.12
C ILE A 103 7.05 -11.80 11.55
N ASN A 104 6.29 -11.13 12.41
CA ASN A 104 6.54 -10.99 13.84
C ASN A 104 5.72 -12.00 14.63
#